data_AF-A0A7Y8GT24-F1
#
_entry.id   AF-A0A7Y8GT24-F1
#
_cell.length_a   1.000
_cell.length_b   1.000
_cell.length_c   1.000
_cell.angle_alpha   90.00
_cell.angle_beta   90.00
_cell.angle_gamma   90.00
#
_symmetry.space_group_name_H-M   'P 1'
#
loop_
_entity.id
_entity.type
_entity.pdbx_description
1 polymer ?
#
loop_
_entity_poly.entity_id
_entity_poly.type
_entity_poly.pdbx_seq_one_letter_code
_entity_poly.pdbx_strand_id
1 'polypeptide(L)'
;MRKTLIWTITLLSLGLVACAPRAPEAPASTPWPGTVDEAVDRLLGELPADDVDWMRRNPKDAVISQLYMGYGTGVRNQFGLWGGNDALLTSCGTDDPEGCSIVILEGMWDRVQAQTDSVLRASLHCQFATMHKIRIDTTGWYLLTVGEMLDAMQVQIDRQVADAAAPGCPTQLHIAPAGDLNRQCFVRAEFEQEQPLDTALMWLGFRNGLTPRHAPPKLEFRFNSACAWPERPMQFVPESKTSTR
;
A
#
# COMPACT_ATOMS: atom_id res chain seq x y z
N MET A 1 -97.92 5.43 6.59
CA MET A 1 -97.77 4.37 5.57
C MET A 1 -96.89 4.89 4.46
N ARG A 2 -95.65 4.38 4.32
CA ARG A 2 -94.79 4.73 3.18
C ARG A 2 -93.89 3.53 2.88
N LYS A 3 -94.01 3.05 1.64
CA LYS A 3 -93.48 1.79 1.13
C LYS A 3 -91.98 1.86 0.88
N THR A 4 -91.34 0.72 1.11
CA THR A 4 -89.97 0.32 0.76
C THR A 4 -89.73 0.34 -0.75
N LEU A 5 -88.50 0.67 -1.15
CA LEU A 5 -87.90 0.24 -2.41
C LEU A 5 -86.39 0.06 -2.19
N ILE A 6 -85.92 -1.17 -2.28
CA ILE A 6 -84.51 -1.57 -2.15
C ILE A 6 -83.96 -1.72 -3.57
N TRP A 7 -82.88 -1.00 -3.89
CA TRP A 7 -82.12 -1.17 -5.12
C TRP A 7 -80.80 -1.89 -4.82
N THR A 8 -80.57 -2.99 -5.54
CA THR A 8 -79.38 -3.82 -5.55
C THR A 8 -78.20 -3.10 -6.22
N ILE A 9 -77.03 -3.14 -5.58
CA ILE A 9 -75.76 -2.65 -6.14
C ILE A 9 -75.02 -3.84 -6.75
N THR A 10 -74.70 -3.74 -8.05
CA THR A 10 -73.83 -4.67 -8.77
C THR A 10 -72.39 -4.17 -8.67
N LEU A 11 -71.50 -4.93 -8.03
CA LEU A 11 -70.05 -4.66 -7.98
C LEU A 11 -69.37 -5.31 -9.19
N LEU A 12 -68.75 -4.46 -10.02
CA LEU A 12 -67.98 -4.83 -11.21
C LEU A 12 -66.53 -5.11 -10.79
N SER A 13 -66.08 -6.36 -10.90
CA SER A 13 -64.69 -6.76 -10.59
C SER A 13 -63.80 -6.55 -11.81
N LEU A 14 -62.93 -5.53 -11.79
CA LEU A 14 -61.84 -5.38 -12.75
C LEU A 14 -60.68 -6.32 -12.36
N GLY A 15 -60.34 -7.27 -13.24
CA GLY A 15 -59.12 -8.06 -13.14
C GLY A 15 -57.90 -7.25 -13.58
N LEU A 16 -57.05 -6.87 -12.63
CA LEU A 16 -55.71 -6.34 -12.90
C LEU A 16 -54.75 -7.52 -13.10
N VAL A 17 -54.33 -7.74 -14.34
CA VAL A 17 -53.16 -8.58 -14.64
C VAL A 17 -51.92 -7.77 -14.24
N ALA A 18 -51.33 -8.13 -13.09
CA ALA A 18 -50.06 -7.56 -12.65
C ALA A 18 -48.91 -8.22 -13.43
N CYS A 19 -48.35 -7.52 -14.42
CA CYS A 19 -46.98 -7.79 -14.86
C CYS A 19 -46.04 -7.41 -13.70
N ALA A 20 -45.59 -8.39 -12.93
CA ALA A 20 -44.51 -8.17 -11.97
C ALA A 20 -43.21 -7.88 -12.75
N PRO A 21 -42.47 -6.80 -12.45
CA PRO A 21 -41.14 -6.60 -13.02
C PRO A 21 -40.23 -7.73 -12.54
N ARG A 22 -39.54 -8.39 -13.48
CA ARG A 22 -38.51 -9.39 -13.17
C ARG A 22 -37.43 -8.69 -12.34
N ALA A 23 -37.18 -9.20 -11.14
CA ALA A 23 -36.06 -8.73 -10.31
C ALA A 23 -34.77 -8.79 -11.16
N PRO A 24 -33.87 -7.80 -11.06
CA PRO A 24 -32.60 -7.86 -11.77
C PRO A 24 -31.90 -9.15 -11.37
N GLU A 25 -31.62 -9.98 -12.36
CA GLU A 25 -30.84 -11.21 -12.21
C GLU A 25 -29.51 -10.78 -11.60
N ALA A 26 -29.21 -11.27 -10.39
CA ALA A 26 -27.94 -10.98 -9.74
C ALA A 26 -26.83 -11.33 -10.75
N PRO A 27 -25.83 -10.45 -10.97
CA PRO A 27 -24.78 -10.73 -11.93
C PRO A 27 -24.18 -12.10 -11.59
N ALA A 28 -24.08 -12.98 -12.59
CA ALA A 28 -23.48 -14.29 -12.41
C ALA A 28 -22.12 -14.11 -11.75
N SER A 29 -21.91 -14.75 -10.59
CA SER A 29 -20.65 -14.67 -9.87
C SER A 29 -19.53 -15.11 -10.80
N THR A 30 -18.57 -14.22 -11.07
CA THR A 30 -17.39 -14.57 -11.88
C THR A 30 -16.74 -15.80 -11.26
N PRO A 31 -16.50 -16.88 -12.03
CA PRO A 31 -15.88 -18.08 -11.50
C PRO A 31 -14.54 -17.75 -10.83
N TRP A 32 -14.22 -18.47 -9.74
CA TRP A 32 -12.91 -18.31 -9.10
C TRP A 32 -11.78 -18.66 -10.07
N PRO A 33 -10.62 -17.98 -9.98
CA PRO A 33 -9.46 -18.38 -10.76
C PRO A 33 -9.00 -19.77 -10.28
N GLY A 34 -8.62 -20.63 -11.22
CA GLY A 34 -8.14 -21.99 -10.93
C GLY A 34 -6.63 -22.09 -10.80
N THR A 35 -5.89 -21.05 -11.22
CA THR A 35 -4.42 -21.02 -11.18
C THR A 35 -3.89 -19.69 -10.62
N VAL A 36 -2.64 -19.71 -10.15
CA VAL A 36 -1.94 -18.50 -9.70
C VAL A 36 -1.83 -17.48 -10.83
N ASP A 37 -1.53 -17.89 -12.05
CA ASP A 37 -1.43 -16.98 -13.20
C ASP A 37 -2.78 -16.30 -13.52
N GLU A 38 -3.88 -17.05 -13.51
CA GLU A 38 -5.23 -16.47 -13.70
C GLU A 38 -5.60 -15.49 -12.58
N ALA A 39 -5.24 -15.81 -11.33
CA ALA A 39 -5.45 -14.94 -10.19
C ALA A 39 -4.65 -13.63 -10.34
N VAL A 40 -3.37 -13.73 -10.70
CA VAL A 40 -2.49 -12.57 -10.94
C VAL A 40 -3.00 -11.71 -12.09
N ASP A 41 -3.39 -12.31 -13.23
CA ASP A 41 -3.92 -11.60 -14.39
C ASP A 41 -5.19 -10.81 -14.05
N ARG A 42 -6.11 -11.43 -13.29
CA ARG A 42 -7.33 -10.78 -12.84
C ARG A 42 -7.05 -9.59 -11.94
N LEU A 43 -6.22 -9.78 -10.90
CA LEU A 43 -5.90 -8.73 -9.94
C LEU A 43 -5.16 -7.55 -10.60
N LEU A 44 -4.17 -7.83 -11.45
CA LEU A 44 -3.44 -6.77 -12.17
C LEU A 44 -4.31 -6.06 -13.22
N GLY A 45 -5.29 -6.75 -13.82
CA GLY A 45 -6.24 -6.15 -14.75
C GLY A 45 -7.24 -5.19 -14.08
N GLU A 46 -7.48 -5.34 -12.78
CA GLU A 46 -8.38 -4.49 -11.98
C GLU A 46 -7.64 -3.34 -11.26
N LEU A 47 -6.32 -3.47 -11.06
CA LEU A 47 -5.53 -2.47 -10.34
C LEU A 47 -5.36 -1.16 -11.13
N PRO A 48 -5.53 0.00 -10.48
CA PRO A 48 -5.14 1.30 -11.03
C PRO A 48 -3.66 1.34 -11.43
N ALA A 49 -3.35 2.12 -12.47
CA ALA A 49 -1.98 2.27 -12.97
C ALA A 49 -1.00 2.79 -11.90
N ASP A 50 -1.46 3.65 -10.98
CA ASP A 50 -0.65 4.18 -9.89
C ASP A 50 -0.28 3.09 -8.86
N ASP A 51 -1.17 2.14 -8.58
CA ASP A 51 -0.89 1.02 -7.68
C ASP A 51 0.10 0.04 -8.31
N VAL A 52 0.01 -0.16 -9.64
CA VAL A 52 1.01 -0.92 -10.40
C VAL A 52 2.36 -0.19 -10.41
N ASP A 53 2.41 1.13 -10.57
CA ASP A 53 3.67 1.90 -10.45
C ASP A 53 4.24 1.87 -9.03
N TRP A 54 3.39 1.89 -8.01
CA TRP A 54 3.82 1.71 -6.63
C TRP A 54 4.45 0.34 -6.43
N MET A 55 3.82 -0.74 -6.90
CA MET A 55 4.37 -2.10 -6.82
C MET A 55 5.72 -2.21 -7.54
N ARG A 56 5.83 -1.64 -8.74
CA ARG A 56 7.07 -1.58 -9.53
C ARG A 56 8.22 -0.92 -8.77
N ARG A 57 7.91 0.13 -8.01
CA ARG A 57 8.90 0.99 -7.33
C ARG A 57 9.16 0.62 -5.89
N ASN A 58 8.70 -0.54 -5.43
CA ASN A 58 8.96 -1.02 -4.08
C ASN A 58 9.55 -2.44 -4.10
N PRO A 59 10.42 -2.76 -3.13
CA PRO A 59 10.98 -4.10 -3.01
C PRO A 59 9.88 -5.11 -2.64
N LYS A 60 10.10 -6.38 -3.02
CA LYS A 60 9.07 -7.44 -2.94
C LYS A 60 8.51 -7.57 -1.53
N ASP A 61 9.38 -7.67 -0.54
CA ASP A 61 9.03 -7.77 0.89
C ASP A 61 8.15 -6.62 1.37
N ALA A 62 8.44 -5.38 0.98
CA ALA A 62 7.62 -4.21 1.32
C ALA A 62 6.23 -4.29 0.66
N VAL A 63 6.17 -4.71 -0.61
CA VAL A 63 4.91 -4.91 -1.33
C VAL A 63 4.07 -5.98 -0.65
N ILE A 64 4.64 -7.15 -0.36
CA ILE A 64 3.92 -8.25 0.30
C ILE A 64 3.45 -7.80 1.68
N SER A 65 4.32 -7.21 2.50
CA SER A 65 3.98 -6.79 3.87
C SER A 65 2.85 -5.76 3.89
N GLN A 66 2.85 -4.81 2.96
CA GLN A 66 1.83 -3.77 2.87
C GLN A 66 0.48 -4.34 2.38
N LEU A 67 0.50 -5.29 1.44
CA LEU A 67 -0.71 -5.84 0.84
C LEU A 67 -1.29 -7.01 1.65
N TYR A 68 -0.48 -7.73 2.43
CA TYR A 68 -0.85 -8.99 3.08
C TYR A 68 -2.14 -8.93 3.91
N MET A 69 -2.26 -7.90 4.75
CA MET A 69 -3.39 -7.77 5.67
C MET A 69 -4.67 -7.37 4.94
N GLY A 70 -4.72 -6.15 4.40
CA GLY A 70 -5.95 -5.62 3.80
C GLY A 70 -6.28 -6.30 2.47
N TYR A 71 -5.40 -6.14 1.49
CA TYR A 71 -5.62 -6.62 0.14
C TYR A 71 -5.61 -8.15 0.07
N GLY A 72 -4.66 -8.81 0.76
CA GLY A 72 -4.59 -10.27 0.86
C GLY A 72 -5.83 -10.88 1.48
N THR A 73 -6.46 -10.25 2.48
CA THR A 73 -7.76 -10.71 3.01
C THR A 73 -8.85 -10.65 1.96
N GLY A 74 -8.87 -9.58 1.17
CA GLY A 74 -9.77 -9.45 0.01
C GLY A 74 -9.59 -10.59 -0.99
N VAL A 75 -8.35 -10.87 -1.39
CA VAL A 75 -8.00 -11.98 -2.31
C VAL A 75 -8.50 -13.32 -1.77
N ARG A 76 -8.22 -13.63 -0.50
CA ARG A 76 -8.66 -14.89 0.14
C ARG A 76 -10.17 -15.08 0.08
N ASN A 77 -10.92 -14.01 0.33
CA ASN A 77 -12.38 -14.04 0.33
C ASN A 77 -12.95 -14.11 -1.09
N GLN A 78 -12.45 -13.28 -2.01
CA GLN A 78 -12.95 -13.18 -3.39
C GLN A 78 -12.66 -14.44 -4.20
N PHE A 79 -11.51 -15.08 -3.99
CA PHE A 79 -11.09 -16.26 -4.75
C PHE A 79 -11.46 -17.58 -4.07
N GLY A 80 -12.25 -17.52 -3.00
CA GLY A 80 -12.79 -18.73 -2.36
C GLY A 80 -11.73 -19.60 -1.69
N LEU A 81 -10.63 -19.02 -1.23
CA LEU A 81 -9.55 -19.80 -0.58
C LEU A 81 -10.05 -20.46 0.72
N TRP A 82 -10.97 -19.81 1.44
CA TRP A 82 -11.68 -20.43 2.58
C TRP A 82 -12.89 -21.29 2.16
N GLY A 83 -13.27 -21.24 0.88
CA GLY A 83 -14.55 -21.74 0.36
C GLY A 83 -14.44 -22.99 -0.52
N GLY A 84 -13.27 -23.65 -0.56
CA GLY A 84 -13.06 -24.88 -1.33
C GLY A 84 -12.55 -24.66 -2.76
N ASN A 85 -11.82 -23.58 -3.03
CA ASN A 85 -11.08 -23.43 -4.29
C ASN A 85 -9.81 -24.31 -4.31
N ASP A 86 -10.00 -25.62 -4.30
CA ASP A 86 -8.92 -26.60 -4.24
C ASP A 86 -7.97 -26.51 -5.45
N ALA A 87 -8.50 -26.08 -6.61
CA ALA A 87 -7.71 -25.88 -7.81
C ALA A 87 -6.64 -24.80 -7.61
N LEU A 88 -7.03 -23.64 -7.08
CA LEU A 88 -6.11 -22.55 -6.82
C LEU A 88 -5.13 -22.87 -5.69
N LEU A 89 -5.60 -23.50 -4.60
CA LEU A 89 -4.72 -23.97 -3.51
C LEU A 89 -3.66 -24.95 -4.05
N THR A 90 -4.07 -25.90 -4.90
CA THR A 90 -3.14 -26.80 -5.60
C THR A 90 -2.14 -26.04 -6.45
N SER A 91 -2.60 -25.03 -7.21
CA SER A 91 -1.71 -24.19 -8.03
C SER A 91 -0.75 -23.34 -7.18
N CYS A 92 -1.16 -22.93 -5.97
CA CYS A 92 -0.31 -22.25 -5.01
C CYS A 92 0.74 -23.20 -4.38
N GLY A 93 0.51 -24.52 -4.44
CA GLY A 93 1.35 -25.51 -3.78
C GLY A 93 1.17 -25.58 -2.26
N THR A 94 0.05 -25.06 -1.74
CA THR A 94 -0.28 -25.06 -0.31
C THR A 94 -1.79 -25.14 -0.10
N ASP A 95 -2.20 -25.84 0.96
CA ASP A 95 -3.59 -25.91 1.43
C ASP A 95 -3.96 -24.77 2.39
N ASP A 96 -3.00 -23.93 2.78
CA ASP A 96 -3.22 -22.77 3.63
C ASP A 96 -3.68 -21.54 2.81
N PRO A 97 -4.87 -21.00 3.07
CA PRO A 97 -5.36 -19.79 2.41
C PRO A 97 -4.47 -18.56 2.63
N GLU A 98 -3.81 -18.45 3.79
CA GLU A 98 -2.88 -17.36 4.06
C GLU A 98 -1.63 -17.49 3.17
N GLY A 99 -0.98 -18.64 3.18
CA GLY A 99 0.14 -18.98 2.30
C GLY A 99 -0.18 -18.81 0.82
N CYS A 100 -1.33 -19.31 0.35
CA CYS A 100 -1.72 -19.17 -1.07
C CYS A 100 -1.91 -17.70 -1.47
N SER A 101 -2.47 -16.87 -0.58
CA SER A 101 -2.56 -15.43 -0.85
C SER A 101 -1.19 -14.75 -0.95
N ILE A 102 -0.19 -15.16 -0.15
CA ILE A 102 1.18 -14.66 -0.28
C ILE A 102 1.75 -15.04 -1.64
N VAL A 103 1.61 -16.31 -2.06
CA VAL A 103 2.07 -16.78 -3.38
C VAL A 103 1.47 -15.94 -4.52
N ILE A 104 0.18 -15.61 -4.44
CA ILE A 104 -0.47 -14.75 -5.44
C ILE A 104 0.12 -13.33 -5.43
N LEU A 105 0.32 -12.71 -4.25
CA LEU A 105 0.91 -11.37 -4.15
C LEU A 105 2.36 -11.34 -4.66
N GLU A 106 3.12 -12.39 -4.40
CA GLU A 106 4.47 -12.57 -4.93
C GLU A 106 4.46 -12.66 -6.46
N GLY A 107 3.51 -13.43 -7.01
CA GLY A 107 3.29 -13.54 -8.45
C GLY A 107 2.90 -12.21 -9.09
N MET A 108 2.10 -11.39 -8.42
CA MET A 108 1.79 -10.03 -8.89
C MET A 108 3.06 -9.18 -9.00
N TRP A 109 3.90 -9.17 -7.95
CA TRP A 109 5.15 -8.42 -7.98
C TRP A 109 6.10 -8.93 -9.06
N ASP A 110 6.28 -10.24 -9.18
CA ASP A 110 7.15 -10.84 -10.20
C ASP A 110 6.67 -10.47 -11.61
N ARG A 111 5.34 -10.47 -11.85
CA ARG A 111 4.76 -10.08 -13.13
C ARG A 111 4.98 -8.60 -13.45
N VAL A 112 4.76 -7.71 -12.48
CA VAL A 112 5.00 -6.26 -12.65
C VAL A 112 6.48 -6.00 -12.95
N GLN A 113 7.40 -6.71 -12.27
CA GLN A 113 8.82 -6.57 -12.51
C GLN A 113 9.25 -7.13 -13.88
N ALA A 114 8.67 -8.26 -14.32
CA ALA A 114 8.93 -8.79 -15.65
C ALA A 114 8.50 -7.84 -16.78
N GLN A 115 7.45 -7.05 -16.55
CA GLN A 115 6.92 -6.06 -17.50
C GLN A 115 7.60 -4.68 -17.38
N THR A 116 8.46 -4.48 -16.39
CA THR A 116 9.14 -3.21 -16.17
C THR A 116 10.35 -3.07 -17.10
N ASP A 117 10.52 -1.87 -17.65
CA ASP A 117 11.69 -1.51 -18.45
C ASP A 117 12.99 -1.97 -17.76
N SER A 118 13.87 -2.64 -18.51
CA SER A 118 15.01 -3.34 -17.94
C SER A 118 16.01 -2.38 -17.27
N VAL A 119 16.18 -1.17 -17.81
CA VAL A 119 17.07 -0.14 -17.26
C VAL A 119 16.49 0.42 -15.98
N LEU A 120 15.19 0.74 -15.97
CA LEU A 120 14.50 1.18 -14.75
C LEU A 120 14.54 0.10 -13.66
N ARG A 121 14.24 -1.15 -14.00
CA ARG A 121 14.25 -2.27 -13.04
C ARG A 121 15.63 -2.45 -12.40
N ALA A 122 16.69 -2.44 -13.21
CA ALA A 122 18.06 -2.54 -12.71
C ALA A 122 18.40 -1.35 -11.79
N SER A 123 17.99 -0.14 -12.16
CA SER A 123 18.22 1.06 -11.34
C SER A 123 17.48 1.02 -10.01
N LEU A 124 16.24 0.52 -9.99
CA LEU A 124 15.46 0.33 -8.76
C LEU A 124 16.09 -0.73 -7.86
N HIS A 125 16.52 -1.87 -8.41
CA HIS A 125 17.24 -2.90 -7.65
C HIS A 125 18.53 -2.36 -7.03
N CYS A 126 19.31 -1.59 -7.80
CA CYS A 126 20.47 -0.89 -7.27
C CYS A 126 20.11 0.07 -6.13
N GLN A 127 19.04 0.85 -6.29
CA GLN A 127 18.59 1.81 -5.27
C GLN A 127 18.15 1.08 -4.00
N PHE A 128 17.32 0.04 -4.09
CA PHE A 128 16.86 -0.74 -2.93
C PHE A 128 18.04 -1.34 -2.15
N ALA A 129 18.97 -2.00 -2.87
CA ALA A 129 20.14 -2.62 -2.25
C ALA A 129 21.08 -1.59 -1.60
N THR A 130 21.21 -0.42 -2.19
CA THR A 130 22.03 0.68 -1.64
C THR A 130 21.38 1.26 -0.38
N MET A 131 20.07 1.53 -0.42
CA MET A 131 19.33 2.08 0.71
C MET A 131 19.35 1.15 1.93
N HIS A 132 19.22 -0.16 1.71
CA HIS A 132 19.29 -1.14 2.81
C HIS A 132 20.63 -1.13 3.57
N LYS A 133 21.72 -0.72 2.90
CA LYS A 133 23.05 -0.64 3.51
C LYS A 133 23.33 0.71 4.18
N ILE A 134 22.69 1.78 3.75
CA ILE A 134 22.85 3.10 4.34
C ILE A 134 22.23 3.09 5.74
N ARG A 135 22.99 3.52 6.73
CA ARG A 135 22.58 3.62 8.13
C ARG A 135 22.15 5.06 8.45
N ILE A 136 20.95 5.21 8.99
CA ILE A 136 20.41 6.51 9.42
C ILE A 136 20.30 6.51 10.94
N ASP A 137 21.06 7.40 11.57
CA ASP A 137 20.94 7.76 12.98
C ASP A 137 19.94 8.91 13.13
N THR A 138 18.85 8.62 13.83
CA THR A 138 17.74 9.56 14.07
C THR A 138 17.82 10.25 15.43
N THR A 139 18.93 10.08 16.16
CA THR A 139 19.15 10.73 17.46
C THR A 139 19.01 12.24 17.34
N GLY A 140 18.18 12.83 18.20
CA GLY A 140 17.87 14.25 18.25
C GLY A 140 16.85 14.73 17.21
N TRP A 141 16.37 13.88 16.30
CA TRP A 141 15.52 14.33 15.19
C TRP A 141 14.14 14.84 15.64
N TYR A 142 13.68 14.46 16.84
CA TYR A 142 12.46 15.00 17.45
C TYR A 142 12.53 16.50 17.75
N LEU A 143 13.73 17.10 17.75
CA LEU A 143 13.94 18.53 17.93
C LEU A 143 13.93 19.30 16.60
N LEU A 144 14.03 18.60 15.48
CA LEU A 144 14.21 19.18 14.15
C LEU A 144 12.89 19.58 13.51
N THR A 145 12.98 20.58 12.64
CA THR A 145 11.99 20.84 11.61
C THR A 145 12.13 19.85 10.45
N VAL A 146 11.12 19.77 9.58
CA VAL A 146 11.15 18.91 8.39
C VAL A 146 12.34 19.28 7.50
N GLY A 147 12.61 20.58 7.31
CA GLY A 147 13.75 21.03 6.53
C GLY A 147 15.08 20.52 7.09
N GLU A 148 15.29 20.69 8.39
CA GLU A 148 16.52 20.24 9.05
C GLU A 148 16.65 18.72 9.04
N MET A 149 15.56 17.97 9.22
CA MET A 149 15.55 16.52 9.12
C MET A 149 15.94 16.05 7.71
N LEU A 150 15.40 16.68 6.65
CA LEU A 150 15.75 16.34 5.26
C LEU A 150 17.23 16.60 4.99
N ASP A 151 17.75 17.74 5.45
CA ASP A 151 19.15 18.11 5.25
C ASP A 151 20.08 17.17 6.05
N ALA A 152 19.72 16.84 7.29
CA ALA A 152 20.45 15.88 8.12
C ALA A 152 20.46 14.47 7.50
N MET A 153 19.33 14.03 6.95
CA MET A 153 19.24 12.74 6.24
C MET A 153 20.12 12.73 4.99
N GLN A 154 20.07 13.78 4.16
CA GLN A 154 20.90 13.88 2.95
C GLN A 154 22.39 13.82 3.30
N VAL A 155 22.83 14.53 4.34
CA VAL A 155 24.22 14.50 4.81
C VAL A 155 24.65 13.08 5.22
N GLN A 156 23.78 12.31 5.89
CA GLN A 156 24.09 10.93 6.25
C GLN A 156 24.15 10.01 5.02
N ILE A 157 23.28 10.21 4.04
CA ILE A 157 23.29 9.49 2.76
C ILE A 157 24.59 9.77 1.99
N ASP A 158 24.96 11.05 1.83
CA ASP A 158 26.12 11.47 1.03
C ASP A 158 27.44 10.88 1.55
N ARG A 159 27.54 10.67 2.86
CA ARG A 159 28.70 10.05 3.50
C ARG A 159 28.85 8.55 3.21
N GLN A 160 27.78 7.88 2.83
CA GLN A 160 27.70 6.40 2.79
C GLN A 160 27.42 5.85 1.39
N VAL A 161 26.76 6.62 0.52
CA VAL A 161 26.20 6.11 -0.73
C VAL A 161 27.25 5.48 -1.67
N ALA A 162 28.46 6.03 -1.72
CA ALA A 162 29.53 5.49 -2.57
C ALA A 162 30.02 4.12 -2.09
N ASP A 163 30.11 3.91 -0.78
CA ASP A 163 30.54 2.64 -0.18
C ASP A 163 29.40 1.60 -0.12
N ALA A 164 28.16 2.07 -0.01
CA ALA A 164 26.97 1.22 0.00
C ALA A 164 26.65 0.65 -1.39
N ALA A 165 26.88 1.42 -2.44
CA ALA A 165 26.58 1.04 -3.81
C ALA A 165 27.40 -0.18 -4.27
N ALA A 166 26.74 -1.17 -4.86
CA ALA A 166 27.42 -2.30 -5.50
C ALA A 166 28.11 -1.85 -6.81
N PRO A 167 29.11 -2.60 -7.31
CA PRO A 167 29.73 -2.31 -8.60
C PRO A 167 28.68 -2.19 -9.72
N GLY A 168 28.74 -1.08 -10.47
CA GLY A 168 27.78 -0.78 -11.54
C GLY A 168 26.49 -0.09 -11.08
N CYS A 169 26.26 0.08 -9.78
CA CYS A 169 25.15 0.88 -9.27
C CYS A 169 25.53 2.37 -9.14
N PRO A 170 24.54 3.28 -9.22
CA PRO A 170 24.78 4.70 -8.98
C PRO A 170 25.35 4.96 -7.58
N THR A 171 26.37 5.81 -7.50
CA THR A 171 27.01 6.26 -6.25
C THR A 171 26.43 7.59 -5.76
N GLN A 172 25.22 7.92 -6.21
CA GLN A 172 24.48 9.12 -5.84
C GLN A 172 23.05 8.74 -5.50
N LEU A 173 22.54 9.35 -4.42
CA LEU A 173 21.17 9.20 -3.97
C LEU A 173 20.71 10.55 -3.42
N HIS A 174 19.71 11.15 -4.04
CA HIS A 174 19.26 12.50 -3.68
C HIS A 174 17.82 12.51 -3.20
N ILE A 175 17.60 13.04 -2.00
CA ILE A 175 16.27 13.32 -1.48
C ILE A 175 15.67 14.47 -2.28
N ALA A 176 14.47 14.24 -2.81
CA ALA A 176 13.73 15.23 -3.59
C ALA A 176 12.33 15.41 -2.98
N PRO A 177 12.12 16.40 -2.11
CA PRO A 177 10.78 16.73 -1.62
C PRO A 177 9.88 17.15 -2.79
N ALA A 178 8.63 16.69 -2.75
CA ALA A 178 7.61 16.99 -3.76
C ALA A 178 6.37 17.62 -3.11
N GLY A 179 5.73 18.53 -3.84
CA GLY A 179 4.53 19.26 -3.39
C GLY A 179 4.83 20.47 -2.49
N ASP A 180 3.79 20.98 -1.84
CA ASP A 180 3.83 22.22 -1.04
C ASP A 180 4.31 21.99 0.39
N LEU A 181 5.48 21.35 0.55
CA LEU A 181 6.05 21.07 1.87
C LEU A 181 6.42 22.38 2.60
N ASN A 182 5.91 22.55 3.83
CA ASN A 182 6.41 23.56 4.75
C ASN A 182 7.60 23.00 5.56
N ARG A 183 8.81 23.44 5.20
CA ARG A 183 10.07 23.02 5.84
C ARG A 183 10.19 23.44 7.32
N GLN A 184 9.37 24.37 7.80
CA GLN A 184 9.43 24.87 9.19
C GLN A 184 8.56 24.04 10.16
N CYS A 185 7.78 23.09 9.64
CA CYS A 185 6.99 22.20 10.48
C CYS A 185 7.88 21.26 11.28
N PHE A 186 7.38 20.77 12.40
CA PHE A 186 8.11 19.83 13.23
C PHE A 186 8.06 18.42 12.64
N VAL A 187 9.03 17.61 13.05
CA VAL A 187 9.07 16.18 12.74
C VAL A 187 8.72 15.39 13.98
N ARG A 188 7.98 14.31 13.79
CA ARG A 188 7.80 13.26 14.77
C ARG A 188 8.79 12.14 14.50
N ALA A 189 9.77 12.00 15.39
CA ALA A 189 10.85 11.01 15.33
C ALA A 189 11.20 10.50 16.74
N GLU A 190 10.27 9.77 17.37
CA GLU A 190 10.42 9.32 18.76
C GLU A 190 11.38 8.13 18.96
N PHE A 191 11.65 7.37 17.90
CA PHE A 191 12.51 6.19 17.98
C PHE A 191 13.93 6.55 17.62
N GLU A 192 14.71 7.00 18.61
CA GLU A 192 16.14 7.28 18.44
C GLU A 192 16.93 5.98 18.32
N GLN A 193 17.18 5.60 17.08
CA GLN A 193 17.99 4.44 16.76
C GLN A 193 18.72 4.63 15.43
N GLU A 194 19.83 3.92 15.29
CA GLU A 194 20.47 3.73 14.01
C GLU A 194 19.86 2.51 13.32
N GLN A 195 19.39 2.71 12.08
CA GLN A 195 18.73 1.66 11.31
C GLN A 195 18.96 1.83 9.80
N PRO A 196 18.67 0.81 8.97
CA PRO A 196 18.71 0.96 7.52
C PRO A 196 17.82 2.10 7.03
N LEU A 197 18.20 2.79 5.95
CA LEU A 197 17.47 3.95 5.43
C LEU A 197 16.02 3.59 5.04
N ASP A 198 15.81 2.46 4.37
CA ASP A 198 14.47 1.91 4.08
C ASP A 198 13.61 1.75 5.35
N THR A 199 14.17 1.17 6.43
CA THR A 199 13.48 1.04 7.72
C THR A 199 13.19 2.39 8.37
N ALA A 200 14.16 3.32 8.35
CA ALA A 200 13.96 4.67 8.88
C ALA A 200 12.81 5.39 8.16
N LEU A 201 12.75 5.28 6.84
CA LEU A 201 11.71 5.90 6.01
C LEU A 201 10.33 5.31 6.24
N MET A 202 10.23 4.01 6.52
CA MET A 202 8.95 3.40 6.91
C MET A 202 8.37 4.08 8.15
N TRP A 203 9.17 4.23 9.21
CA TRP A 203 8.73 4.84 10.47
C TRP A 203 8.48 6.34 10.33
N LEU A 204 9.43 7.07 9.74
CA LEU A 204 9.27 8.51 9.51
C LEU A 204 8.09 8.80 8.60
N GLY A 205 7.89 7.97 7.57
CA GLY A 205 6.77 8.07 6.65
C GLY A 205 5.43 7.98 7.36
N PHE A 206 5.24 6.91 8.14
CA PHE A 206 4.03 6.71 8.93
C PHE A 206 3.76 7.85 9.92
N ARG A 207 4.79 8.37 10.59
CA ARG A 207 4.63 9.41 11.61
C ARG A 207 4.44 10.82 11.06
N ASN A 208 4.94 11.10 9.86
CA ASN A 208 4.99 12.45 9.30
C ASN A 208 4.13 12.63 8.04
N GLY A 209 3.35 11.60 7.67
CA GLY A 209 2.56 11.64 6.43
C GLY A 209 3.45 11.78 5.20
N LEU A 210 4.61 11.12 5.23
CA LEU A 210 5.60 11.12 4.17
C LEU A 210 5.55 9.76 3.45
N THR A 211 5.50 9.77 2.13
CA THR A 211 5.60 8.57 1.30
C THR A 211 6.84 8.66 0.43
N PRO A 212 7.86 7.79 0.67
CA PRO A 212 9.00 7.70 -0.22
C PRO A 212 8.60 7.06 -1.54
N ARG A 213 9.11 7.59 -2.65
CA ARG A 213 8.98 7.03 -3.98
C ARG A 213 10.36 6.89 -4.61
N HIS A 214 10.70 5.66 -4.96
CA HIS A 214 11.95 5.33 -5.63
C HIS A 214 11.93 5.79 -7.09
N ALA A 215 12.77 6.77 -7.42
CA ALA A 215 12.89 7.36 -8.75
C ALA A 215 14.38 7.58 -9.10
N PRO A 216 15.17 6.49 -9.25
CA PRO A 216 16.63 6.57 -9.34
C PRO A 216 17.13 7.65 -10.31
N PRO A 217 18.16 8.45 -9.94
CA PRO A 217 18.91 8.40 -8.67
C PRO A 217 18.23 9.17 -7.52
N LYS A 218 17.00 9.66 -7.72
CA LYS A 218 16.27 10.40 -6.70
C LYS A 218 15.47 9.47 -5.81
N LEU A 219 15.30 9.90 -4.57
CA LEU A 219 14.33 9.39 -3.64
C LEU A 219 13.32 10.51 -3.39
N GLU A 220 12.18 10.41 -4.06
CA GLU A 220 11.15 11.45 -4.01
C GLU A 220 10.33 11.32 -2.72
N PHE A 221 10.14 12.41 -2.01
CA PHE A 221 9.39 12.45 -0.77
C PHE A 221 8.08 13.21 -0.98
N ARG A 222 6.98 12.48 -1.04
CA ARG A 222 5.64 13.06 -1.17
C ARG A 222 5.03 13.22 0.21
N PHE A 223 4.58 14.43 0.53
CA PHE A 223 3.91 14.71 1.80
C PHE A 223 2.41 14.81 1.59
N ASN A 224 1.63 14.17 2.46
CA ASN A 224 0.16 14.18 2.40
C ASN A 224 -0.44 15.53 2.77
N SER A 225 0.35 16.41 3.41
CA SER A 225 -0.01 17.77 3.74
C SER A 225 1.25 18.64 3.79
N ALA A 226 1.08 19.96 3.67
CA ALA A 226 2.19 20.90 3.84
C ALA A 226 2.85 20.78 5.23
N CYS A 227 2.05 20.42 6.25
CA CYS A 227 2.48 20.43 7.64
C CYS A 227 1.73 19.37 8.45
N ALA A 228 2.35 18.21 8.65
CA ALA A 228 1.79 17.18 9.53
C ALA A 228 1.79 17.63 11.00
N TRP A 229 2.82 18.39 11.41
CA TRP A 229 3.03 18.85 12.78
C TRP A 229 3.36 20.36 12.80
N PRO A 230 2.36 21.25 12.88
CA PRO A 230 2.59 22.69 12.97
C PRO A 230 3.15 23.13 14.32
N GLU A 231 2.90 22.36 15.37
CA GLU A 231 3.42 22.56 16.71
C GLU A 231 4.30 21.38 17.12
N ARG A 232 5.28 21.63 18.01
CA ARG A 232 6.19 20.58 18.46
C ARG A 232 5.39 19.49 19.19
N PRO A 233 5.46 18.22 18.73
CA PRO A 233 4.75 17.13 19.37
C PRO A 233 5.20 16.94 20.84
N MET A 234 4.31 17.21 21.82
CA MET A 234 4.67 17.30 23.25
C MET A 234 5.08 15.97 23.92
N GLN A 235 4.66 14.81 23.40
CA GLN A 235 4.80 13.51 24.07
C GLN A 235 5.98 12.66 23.56
N PHE A 236 6.91 13.25 22.81
CA PHE A 236 7.88 12.49 22.02
C PHE A 236 9.33 12.87 22.32
N VAL A 237 9.58 13.38 23.53
CA VAL A 237 10.94 13.34 24.11
C VAL A 237 11.24 11.86 24.37
N PRO A 238 12.32 11.29 23.81
CA PRO A 238 12.71 9.91 24.06
C PRO A 238 12.80 9.66 25.56
N GLU A 239 12.37 8.48 26.03
CA GLU A 239 12.55 8.11 27.43
C GLU A 239 14.03 8.26 27.77
N SER A 240 14.35 9.13 28.74
CA SER A 240 15.73 9.32 29.19
C SER A 240 16.26 7.94 29.55
N LYS A 241 17.38 7.52 28.94
CA LYS A 241 18.10 6.32 29.35
C LYS A 241 18.46 6.51 30.82
N THR A 242 17.62 6.01 31.71
CA THR A 242 17.88 6.01 33.15
C THR A 242 19.06 5.06 33.30
N SER A 243 20.25 5.63 33.42
CA SER A 243 21.48 4.91 33.67
C SER A 243 21.28 4.09 34.94
N THR A 244 20.95 2.81 34.78
CA THR A 244 21.13 1.82 35.84
C THR A 244 22.63 1.75 36.11
N ARG A 245 23.01 2.43 37.18
CA ARG A 245 24.33 2.38 37.79
C ARG A 245 24.50 1.06 38.55
#